data_AF-A0A382MC77-F1
#
_entry.id   AF-A0A382MC77-F1
#
_cell.length_a   1.000
_cell.length_b   1.000
_cell.length_c   1.000
_cell.angle_alpha   90.00
_cell.angle_beta   90.00
_cell.angle_gamma   90.00
#
_symmetry.space_group_name_H-M   'P 1'
#
loop_
_entity.id
_entity.type
_entity.pdbx_description
1 polymer ?
#
loop_
_entity_poly.entity_id
_entity_poly.type
_entity_poly.pdbx_seq_one_letter_code
_entity_poly.pdbx_strand_id
1 'polypeptide(L)'
;EGLVNVVQQYVKKGTQVYIEGQLTTRKWKDEKSGLDRYSTEVVLQGFNSSFKILSSKNSQIENLQDNKFEKSSLPNEEKISSSDLDDEIPF
;
A
#
# COMPACT_ATOMS: atom_id res chain seq x y z
N GLU A 1 19.43 -14.28 2.43
CA GLU A 1 18.93 -13.63 1.20
C GLU A 1 17.42 -13.71 1.00
N GLY A 2 16.77 -14.85 1.28
CA GLY A 2 15.33 -15.03 0.96
C GLY A 2 14.38 -13.93 1.43
N LEU A 3 14.53 -13.44 2.66
CA LEU A 3 13.61 -12.42 3.22
C LEU A 3 13.72 -11.07 2.49
N VAL A 4 14.92 -10.67 2.07
CA VAL A 4 15.14 -9.38 1.40
C VAL A 4 14.38 -9.33 0.08
N ASN A 5 14.44 -10.40 -0.72
CA ASN A 5 13.75 -10.48 -2.00
C ASN A 5 12.22 -10.46 -1.82
N VAL A 6 11.69 -11.15 -0.80
CA VAL A 6 10.26 -11.12 -0.49
C VAL A 6 9.80 -9.73 -0.11
N VAL A 7 10.54 -9.04 0.75
CA VAL A 7 10.19 -7.66 1.16
C VAL A 7 10.24 -6.73 -0.05
N GLN A 8 11.29 -6.81 -0.86
CA GLN A 8 11.45 -5.98 -2.05
C GLN A 8 10.30 -6.16 -3.07
N GLN A 9 9.84 -7.38 -3.29
CA GLN A 9 8.82 -7.68 -4.30
C GLN A 9 7.39 -7.39 -3.82
N TYR A 10 7.10 -7.61 -2.53
CA TYR A 10 5.72 -7.67 -2.05
C TYR A 10 5.35 -6.59 -1.01
N VAL A 11 6.31 -5.89 -0.42
CA VAL A 11 6.04 -4.86 0.59
C VAL A 11 6.10 -3.47 -0.04
N LYS A 12 5.02 -2.71 0.15
CA LYS A 12 4.92 -1.29 -0.23
C LYS A 12 4.51 -0.48 0.98
N LYS A 13 4.64 0.85 0.90
CA LYS A 13 4.11 1.75 1.94
C LYS A 13 2.61 1.47 2.13
N GLY A 14 2.19 1.23 3.38
CA GLY A 14 0.81 0.90 3.73
C GLY A 14 0.50 -0.61 3.76
N THR A 15 1.42 -1.49 3.33
CA THR A 15 1.27 -2.93 3.52
C THR A 15 1.29 -3.25 5.02
N GLN A 16 0.25 -3.93 5.50
CA GLN A 16 0.21 -4.42 6.86
C GLN A 16 1.08 -5.68 6.97
N VAL A 17 1.91 -5.74 8.00
CA VAL A 17 2.87 -6.84 8.21
C VAL A 17 2.93 -7.21 9.69
N TYR A 18 3.21 -8.48 9.95
CA TYR A 18 3.60 -9.00 11.25
C TYR A 18 5.10 -9.29 11.25
N ILE A 19 5.78 -8.81 12.28
CA ILE A 19 7.23 -8.92 12.42
C ILE A 19 7.54 -9.39 13.84
N GLU A 20 8.32 -10.46 13.95
CA GLU A 20 8.88 -10.98 15.20
C GLU A 20 10.40 -11.13 15.02
N GLY A 21 11.16 -10.61 15.97
CA GLY A 21 12.62 -10.64 15.91
C GLY A 21 13.24 -10.15 17.21
N GLN A 22 14.54 -9.89 17.18
CA GLN A 22 15.31 -9.48 18.36
C GLN A 22 15.46 -7.97 18.41
N LEU A 23 15.25 -7.38 19.59
CA LEU A 23 15.46 -5.94 19.79
C LEU A 23 16.96 -5.65 19.95
N THR A 24 17.50 -4.76 19.13
CA THR A 24 18.91 -4.33 19.19
C THR A 24 18.98 -2.82 19.29
N THR A 25 19.83 -2.32 20.18
CA THR A 25 20.11 -0.89 20.32
C THR A 25 21.54 -0.62 19.89
N ARG A 26 21.73 0.27 18.90
CA ARG A 26 23.07 0.72 18.47
C ARG A 26 23.28 2.20 18.75
N LYS A 27 24.50 2.52 19.13
CA LYS A 27 24.98 3.89 19.29
C LYS A 27 25.74 4.30 18.03
N TRP A 28 25.49 5.50 17.53
CA TRP A 28 26.22 6.08 16.40
C TRP A 28 26.44 7.58 16.64
N LYS A 29 27.43 8.16 15.98
CA LYS A 29 27.71 9.59 16.05
C LYS A 29 27.09 10.30 14.87
N ASP A 30 26.33 11.35 15.14
CA ASP A 30 25.81 12.22 14.10
C ASP A 30 26.95 13.03 13.48
N GLU A 31 27.20 12.86 12.18
CA GLU A 31 28.37 13.44 11.50
C GLU A 31 28.34 14.98 11.47
N LYS A 32 27.15 15.58 11.50
CA LYS A 32 26.98 17.05 11.43
C LYS A 32 27.14 17.73 12.78
N SER A 33 26.54 17.14 13.82
CA SER A 33 26.51 17.72 15.16
C SER A 33 27.56 17.15 16.11
N GLY A 34 28.18 16.01 15.78
CA GLY A 34 29.13 15.30 16.63
C GLY A 34 28.50 14.62 17.86
N LEU A 35 27.18 14.70 18.01
CA LEU A 35 26.44 14.19 19.16
C LEU A 35 26.21 12.68 19.06
N ASP A 36 26.19 12.04 20.21
CA ASP A 36 25.83 10.63 20.33
C ASP A 36 24.32 10.43 20.12
N ARG A 37 23.97 9.47 19.25
CA ARG A 37 22.58 9.07 18.95
C ARG A 37 22.41 7.57 19.17
N TYR A 38 21.18 7.18 19.48
CA TYR A 38 20.79 5.80 19.70
C TYR A 38 19.67 5.43 18.75
N SER A 39 19.70 4.21 18.22
CA SER A 39 18.63 3.65 17.40
C SER A 39 18.32 2.25 17.92
N THR A 40 17.03 2.00 18.13
CA THR A 40 16.50 0.71 18.54
C THR A 40 15.78 0.09 17.35
N GLU A 41 16.19 -1.11 16.97
CA GLU A 41 15.76 -1.80 15.75
C GLU A 41 15.28 -3.21 16.10
N VAL A 42 14.33 -3.74 15.33
CA VAL A 42 13.93 -5.16 15.39
C VAL A 42 14.68 -5.91 14.28
N VAL A 43 15.56 -6.82 14.67
CA VAL A 43 16.49 -7.51 13.78
C VAL A 43 16.00 -8.94 13.50
N LEU A 44 15.90 -9.29 12.22
CA LEU A 44 15.47 -10.61 11.75
C LEU A 44 16.69 -11.37 11.23
N GLN A 45 17.33 -12.12 12.13
CA GLN A 45 18.52 -12.93 11.85
C GLN A 45 18.36 -14.33 12.41
N GLY A 46 18.81 -15.34 11.65
CA GLY A 46 18.75 -16.74 12.04
C GLY A 46 17.31 -17.28 12.15
N PHE A 47 17.17 -18.39 12.87
CA PHE A 47 15.89 -19.12 13.02
C PHE A 47 14.93 -18.50 14.05
N ASN A 48 15.38 -17.52 14.84
CA ASN A 48 14.59 -16.91 15.92
C ASN A 48 13.82 -15.67 15.44
N SER A 49 13.36 -15.66 14.19
CA SER A 49 12.65 -14.51 13.61
C SER A 49 11.57 -14.94 12.63
N SER A 50 10.51 -14.13 12.53
CA SER A 50 9.33 -14.41 11.72
C SER A 50 8.83 -13.14 11.04
N PHE A 51 8.48 -13.27 9.76
CA PHE A 51 7.90 -12.20 8.96
C PHE A 51 6.70 -12.73 8.21
N LYS A 52 5.56 -12.02 8.30
CA LYS A 52 4.34 -12.36 7.57
C LYS A 52 3.70 -11.10 7.00
N ILE A 53 3.30 -11.15 5.74
CA ILE A 53 2.47 -10.09 5.15
C ILE A 53 1.03 -10.35 5.59
N LEU A 54 0.42 -9.34 6.21
CA LEU A 54 -0.98 -9.37 6.61
C LEU A 54 -1.77 -8.66 5.51
N SER A 55 -2.21 -9.40 4.50
CA SER A 55 -3.11 -8.82 3.49
C SER A 55 -4.48 -8.62 4.13
N SER A 56 -4.98 -7.37 4.11
CA SER A 56 -6.40 -7.13 4.27
C SER A 56 -7.07 -7.63 2.99
N LYS A 57 -8.03 -8.54 3.12
CA LYS A 57 -8.76 -9.18 2.02
C LYS A 57 -9.72 -8.19 1.33
N ASN A 58 -9.26 -6.98 1.01
CA ASN A 58 -10.11 -5.87 0.58
C ASN A 58 -9.43 -4.94 -0.45
N SER A 59 -8.89 -5.53 -1.52
CA SER A 59 -8.58 -4.79 -2.76
C SER A 59 -8.71 -5.71 -3.97
N GLN A 60 -9.94 -6.21 -4.17
CA GLN A 60 -10.46 -6.43 -5.52
C GLN A 60 -11.19 -5.11 -5.87
N ILE A 61 -11.15 -4.69 -7.15
CA ILE A 61 -11.69 -3.44 -7.73
C ILE A 61 -10.70 -2.28 -7.55
N GLU A 62 -10.04 -1.67 -8.55
CA GLU A 62 -10.23 -1.56 -10.00
C GLU A 62 -8.88 -1.10 -10.59
N ASN A 63 -8.42 -1.72 -11.68
CA ASN A 63 -7.55 -1.08 -12.68
C ASN A 63 -7.67 -1.88 -13.98
N LEU A 64 -8.86 -1.81 -14.58
CA LEU A 64 -9.05 -2.02 -16.01
C LEU A 64 -9.20 -0.63 -16.62
N GLN A 65 -8.09 0.00 -17.00
CA GLN A 65 -8.12 1.08 -17.98
C GLN A 65 -7.79 0.46 -19.34
N ASP A 66 -8.83 -0.03 -20.00
CA ASP A 66 -8.80 -0.36 -21.42
C ASP A 66 -8.56 0.94 -22.21
N ASN A 67 -7.31 1.17 -22.61
CA ASN A 67 -6.99 2.13 -23.67
C ASN A 67 -7.27 1.46 -25.02
N LYS A 68 -8.51 1.59 -25.51
CA LYS A 68 -8.86 1.37 -26.91
C LYS A 68 -9.84 2.44 -27.38
N PHE A 69 -9.28 3.58 -27.79
CA PHE A 69 -9.95 4.49 -28.71
C PHE A 69 -9.88 3.90 -30.11
N GLU A 70 -10.95 3.22 -30.53
CA GLU A 70 -11.22 2.91 -31.94
C GLU A 70 -12.67 3.33 -32.23
N LYS A 71 -12.78 4.19 -33.25
CA LYS A 71 -13.98 4.76 -33.83
C LYS A 71 -15.02 3.69 -34.22
N SER A 72 -16.31 3.98 -34.00
CA SER A 72 -17.31 4.13 -35.09
C SER A 72 -18.76 4.28 -34.57
N SER A 73 -19.36 5.41 -34.94
CA SER A 73 -20.77 5.69 -35.29
C SER A 73 -21.89 4.68 -34.94
N LEU A 74 -22.83 5.13 -34.11
CA LEU A 74 -24.28 4.86 -34.20
C LEU A 74 -25.08 6.09 -33.68
N PRO A 75 -26.35 6.26 -34.10
CA PRO A 75 -27.04 7.55 -34.13
C PRO A 75 -27.56 8.03 -32.77
N ASN A 76 -27.65 9.36 -32.67
CA ASN A 76 -28.18 10.14 -31.57
C ASN A 76 -29.72 10.02 -31.51
N GLU A 77 -30.26 9.43 -30.44
CA GLU A 77 -31.70 9.48 -30.12
C GLU A 77 -31.91 10.36 -28.87
N GLU A 78 -32.89 11.27 -28.98
CA GLU A 78 -33.09 12.42 -28.08
C GLU A 78 -33.72 12.06 -26.72
N LYS A 79 -33.30 12.83 -25.71
CA LYS A 79 -34.04 13.32 -24.51
C LYS A 79 -34.84 12.30 -23.68
N ILE A 80 -34.36 12.06 -22.45
CA ILE A 80 -35.12 12.30 -21.21
C ILE A 80 -34.18 13.02 -20.23
N SER A 81 -34.60 14.19 -19.73
CA SER A 81 -33.97 14.92 -18.63
C SER A 81 -34.18 14.17 -17.32
N SER A 82 -33.10 13.72 -16.67
CA SER A 82 -33.15 13.09 -15.34
C SER A 82 -32.91 14.10 -14.21
N SER A 83 -33.51 15.29 -14.31
CA SER A 83 -33.49 16.32 -13.25
C SER A 83 -34.39 16.00 -12.06
N ASP A 84 -35.00 14.81 -12.03
CA ASP A 84 -35.99 14.41 -11.02
C ASP A 84 -35.43 13.39 -9.99
N LEU A 85 -34.11 13.21 -9.91
CA LEU A 85 -33.47 12.29 -8.95
C LEU A 85 -32.77 12.96 -7.77
N ASP A 86 -32.80 14.29 -7.69
CA ASP A 86 -32.07 15.08 -6.67
C ASP A 86 -32.95 15.58 -5.51
N ASP A 87 -34.24 15.20 -5.46
CA ASP A 87 -35.24 15.91 -4.66
C ASP A 87 -35.85 15.18 -3.45
N GLU A 88 -35.33 14.04 -2.94
CA GLU A 88 -35.74 13.52 -1.61
C GLU A 88 -34.64 12.74 -0.85
N ILE A 89 -33.76 13.44 -0.14
CA ILE A 89 -33.13 12.92 1.08
C ILE A 89 -33.75 13.66 2.27
N PRO A 90 -34.73 13.07 2.99
CA PRO A 90 -35.23 13.67 4.22
C PRO A 90 -34.23 13.47 5.37
N PHE A 91 -34.16 14.49 6.25
CA PHE A 91 -33.36 14.53 7.48
C PHE A 91 -33.71 13.42 8.48
#